data_AF-R7IBT0-F1
#
_entry.id   AF-R7IBT0-F1
#
_cell.length_a   1.000
_cell.length_b   1.000
_cell.length_c   1.000
_cell.angle_alpha   90.00
_cell.angle_beta   90.00
_cell.angle_gamma   90.00
#
_symmetry.space_group_name_H-M   'P 1'
#
loop_
_entity.id
_entity.type
_entity.pdbx_description
1 polymer ?
#
loop_
_entity_poly.entity_id
_entity_poly.type
_entity_poly.pdbx_seq_one_letter_code
_entity_poly.pdbx_strand_id
1 'polypeptide(L)'
;MRTAWLTWEETESRLSAAKSSLRFAEENLRVTSERYDAGLAPHTEVLDAESLRSAAEARVVHAASERIRAWLRPHQEKKHPLGLNAL
;
A
#
# COMPACT_ATOMS: atom_id res chain seq x y z
N MET A 1 -17.59 10.34 14.87
CA MET A 1 -17.34 11.12 13.64
C MET A 1 -15.89 11.57 13.51
N ARG A 2 -15.30 12.28 14.48
CA ARG A 2 -13.88 12.72 14.45
C ARG A 2 -12.87 11.58 14.22
N THR A 3 -13.03 10.45 14.90
CA THR A 3 -12.14 9.29 14.80
C THR A 3 -12.15 8.65 13.41
N ALA A 4 -13.33 8.53 12.78
CA ALA A 4 -13.45 7.97 11.43
C ALA A 4 -12.77 8.85 10.37
N TRP A 5 -12.89 10.19 10.50
CA TRP A 5 -12.19 11.13 9.62
C TRP A 5 -10.67 11.05 9.77
N LEU A 6 -10.16 11.03 11.00
CA LEU A 6 -8.72 10.88 11.28
C LEU A 6 -8.17 9.55 10.73
N THR A 7 -8.89 8.44 10.90
CA THR A 7 -8.46 7.16 10.33
C THR A 7 -8.45 7.19 8.81
N TRP A 8 -9.42 7.86 8.17
CA TRP A 8 -9.44 7.99 6.71
C TRP A 8 -8.21 8.77 6.22
N GLU A 9 -7.92 9.93 6.81
CA GLU A 9 -6.74 10.75 6.47
C GLU A 9 -5.43 9.97 6.66
N GLU A 10 -5.32 9.20 7.75
CA GLU A 10 -4.17 8.33 7.99
C GLU A 10 -4.01 7.27 6.89
N THR A 11 -5.09 6.61 6.48
CA THR A 11 -5.03 5.61 5.39
C THR A 11 -4.69 6.22 4.03
N GLU A 12 -5.11 7.46 3.76
CA GLU A 12 -4.69 8.20 2.56
C GLU A 12 -3.20 8.50 2.57
N SER A 13 -2.67 8.99 3.70
CA SER A 13 -1.24 9.24 3.87
C SER A 13 -0.41 7.97 3.66
N ARG A 14 -0.84 6.85 4.25
CA ARG A 14 -0.20 5.53 4.06
C ARG A 14 -0.22 5.08 2.60
N LEU A 15 -1.33 5.27 1.89
CA LEU A 15 -1.42 4.94 0.46
C LEU A 15 -0.49 5.82 -0.39
N SER A 16 -0.40 7.11 -0.08
CA SER A 16 0.51 8.03 -0.76
C SER A 16 1.98 7.64 -0.57
N ALA A 17 2.37 7.29 0.66
CA ALA A 17 3.70 6.80 0.98
C ALA A 17 4.01 5.47 0.26
N ALA A 18 3.06 4.51 0.26
CA ALA A 18 3.22 3.23 -0.44
C ALA A 18 3.42 3.43 -1.96
N LYS A 19 2.64 4.31 -2.59
CA LYS A 19 2.81 4.65 -4.01
C LYS A 19 4.16 5.29 -4.30
N SER A 20 4.67 6.12 -3.39
CA SER A 20 5.99 6.74 -3.54
C SER A 20 7.12 5.70 -3.40
N SER A 21 6.98 4.75 -2.48
CA SER A 21 7.90 3.60 -2.37
C SER A 21 7.88 2.72 -3.61
N LEU A 22 6.72 2.51 -4.24
CA LEU A 22 6.62 1.76 -5.49
C LEU A 22 7.38 2.47 -6.62
N ARG A 23 7.16 3.78 -6.82
CA ARG A 23 7.89 4.55 -7.85
C ARG A 23 9.40 4.49 -7.66
N PHE A 24 9.86 4.57 -6.41
CA PHE A 24 11.29 4.42 -6.09
C PHE A 24 11.81 3.01 -6.44
N ALA A 25 11.06 1.97 -6.09
CA ALA A 25 11.47 0.59 -6.37
C ALA A 25 11.48 0.29 -7.89
N GLU A 26 10.54 0.85 -8.64
CA GLU A 26 10.49 0.76 -10.11
C GLU A 26 11.72 1.45 -10.74
N GLU A 27 12.09 2.63 -10.27
CA GLU A 27 13.28 3.33 -10.75
C GLU A 27 14.57 2.61 -10.36
N ASN A 28 14.64 2.06 -9.15
CA ASN A 28 15.76 1.23 -8.71
C ASN A 28 15.93 0.00 -9.63
N LEU A 29 14.83 -0.69 -9.96
CA LEU A 29 14.86 -1.81 -10.89
C LEU A 29 15.36 -1.36 -12.27
N ARG A 30 14.82 -0.27 -12.82
CA ARG A 30 15.24 0.26 -14.13
C ARG A 30 16.75 0.53 -14.18
N VAL A 31 17.27 1.29 -13.21
CA VAL A 31 18.71 1.63 -13.16
C VAL A 31 19.57 0.38 -12.94
N THR A 32 19.13 -0.56 -12.12
CA THR A 32 19.89 -1.79 -11.83
C THR A 32 19.93 -2.71 -13.05
N SER A 33 18.82 -2.84 -13.78
CA SER A 33 18.77 -3.55 -15.06
C SER A 33 19.71 -2.91 -16.08
N GLU A 34 19.70 -1.59 -16.23
CA GLU A 34 20.63 -0.88 -17.14
C GLU A 34 22.10 -1.12 -16.78
N ARG A 35 22.43 -1.15 -15.48
CA ARG A 35 23.78 -1.48 -15.02
C ARG A 35 24.13 -2.94 -15.28
N TYR A 36 23.20 -3.88 -15.08
CA TYR A 36 23.41 -5.29 -15.39
C TYR A 36 23.67 -5.51 -16.88
N ASP A 37 22.88 -4.87 -17.76
CA ASP A 37 23.02 -4.94 -19.21
C ASP A 37 24.38 -4.38 -19.67
N ALA A 38 24.90 -3.37 -18.96
CA ALA A 38 26.24 -2.82 -19.17
C ALA A 38 27.38 -3.64 -18.53
N GLY A 39 27.08 -4.75 -17.84
CA GLY A 39 28.06 -5.56 -17.10
C GLY A 39 28.60 -4.92 -15.82
N LEU A 40 27.92 -3.88 -15.31
CA LEU A 40 28.29 -3.08 -14.13
C LEU A 40 27.55 -3.48 -12.85
N ALA A 41 26.70 -4.49 -12.92
CA ALA A 41 25.99 -5.10 -11.79
C ALA A 41 25.84 -6.61 -12.01
N PRO A 42 25.89 -7.44 -10.96
CA PRO A 42 25.57 -8.86 -11.04
C PRO A 42 24.05 -9.07 -11.16
N HIS A 43 23.65 -10.22 -11.71
CA HIS A 43 22.23 -10.57 -11.85
C HIS A 43 21.47 -10.62 -10.51
N THR A 44 22.16 -10.95 -9.42
CA THR A 44 21.57 -10.96 -8.08
C THR A 44 21.05 -9.58 -7.63
N GLU A 45 21.72 -8.48 -8.04
CA GLU A 45 21.22 -7.13 -7.74
C GLU A 45 19.89 -6.85 -8.49
N VAL A 46 19.72 -7.37 -9.70
CA VAL A 46 18.46 -7.27 -10.44
C VAL A 46 17.35 -8.02 -9.69
N LEU A 47 17.62 -9.26 -9.25
CA LEU A 47 16.66 -10.06 -8.48
C LEU A 47 16.26 -9.36 -7.16
N ASP A 48 17.20 -8.73 -6.47
CA ASP A 48 16.92 -7.94 -5.28
C ASP A 48 16.03 -6.72 -5.58
N ALA A 49 16.27 -6.04 -6.70
CA ALA A 49 15.46 -4.92 -7.14
C ALA A 49 14.03 -5.34 -7.56
N GLU A 50 13.88 -6.50 -8.22
CA GLU A 50 12.57 -7.09 -8.54
C GLU A 50 11.79 -7.48 -7.28
N SER A 51 12.48 -8.07 -6.29
CA SER A 51 11.91 -8.39 -4.98
C SER A 51 11.44 -7.13 -4.26
N LEU A 52 12.26 -6.07 -4.27
CA LEU A 52 11.89 -4.77 -3.70
C LEU A 52 10.65 -4.16 -4.37
N ARG A 53 10.57 -4.21 -5.70
CA ARG A 53 9.40 -3.75 -6.47
C ARG A 53 8.15 -4.55 -6.09
N SER A 54 8.25 -5.88 -6.10
CA SER A 54 7.13 -6.78 -5.76
C SER A 54 6.60 -6.52 -4.34
N ALA A 55 7.50 -6.32 -3.39
CA ALA A 55 7.12 -5.95 -2.02
C ALA A 55 6.45 -4.57 -1.96
N ALA A 56 6.89 -3.60 -2.76
CA ALA A 56 6.27 -2.28 -2.83
C ALA A 56 4.86 -2.32 -3.46
N GLU A 57 4.65 -3.13 -4.50
CA GLU A 57 3.33 -3.36 -5.08
C GLU A 57 2.36 -3.95 -4.05
N ALA A 58 2.80 -4.98 -3.31
CA ALA A 58 2.01 -5.58 -2.24
C ALA A 58 1.62 -4.54 -1.17
N ARG A 59 2.54 -3.63 -0.81
CA ARG A 59 2.24 -2.52 0.12
C ARG A 59 1.18 -1.57 -0.42
N VAL A 60 1.19 -1.25 -1.71
CA VAL A 60 0.15 -0.41 -2.35
C VAL A 60 -1.22 -1.08 -2.27
N VAL A 61 -1.29 -2.38 -2.63
CA VAL A 61 -2.53 -3.16 -2.56
C VAL A 61 -3.08 -3.21 -1.13
N HIS A 62 -2.21 -3.46 -0.17
CA HIS A 62 -2.59 -3.48 1.24
C HIS A 62 -3.11 -2.12 1.72
N ALA A 63 -2.40 -1.03 1.43
CA ALA A 63 -2.81 0.32 1.83
C ALA A 63 -4.13 0.76 1.16
N ALA A 64 -4.33 0.39 -0.11
CA ALA A 64 -5.59 0.65 -0.81
C ALA A 64 -6.76 -0.11 -0.15
N SER A 65 -6.53 -1.36 0.24
CA SER A 65 -7.53 -2.18 0.93
C SER A 65 -7.93 -1.58 2.29
N GLU A 66 -6.95 -1.11 3.07
CA GLU A 66 -7.18 -0.42 4.34
C GLU A 66 -7.98 0.88 4.17
N ARG A 67 -7.66 1.68 3.16
CA ARG A 67 -8.40 2.91 2.83
C ARG A 67 -9.86 2.61 2.49
N ILE A 68 -10.12 1.59 1.67
CA ILE A 68 -11.48 1.17 1.32
C ILE A 68 -12.24 0.75 2.59
N ARG A 69 -11.63 -0.06 3.46
CA ARG A 69 -12.23 -0.45 4.75
C ARG A 69 -12.54 0.76 5.64
N ALA A 70 -11.61 1.71 5.74
CA ALA A 70 -11.79 2.91 6.54
C ALA A 70 -12.98 3.76 6.06
N TRP A 71 -13.20 3.84 4.74
CA TRP A 71 -14.33 4.54 4.12
C TRP A 71 -15.68 3.82 4.32
N LEU A 72 -15.69 2.48 4.32
CA LEU A 72 -16.91 1.68 4.47
C LEU A 72 -17.45 1.63 5.91
N ARG A 73 -16.57 1.66 6.92
CA ARG A 73 -16.93 1.48 8.34
C ARG A 73 -18.09 2.38 8.84
N PRO A 74 -18.13 3.70 8.57
CA PRO A 74 -19.25 4.54 9.00
C PRO A 74 -20.60 4.16 8.37
N HIS A 75 -20.59 3.51 7.20
CA HIS A 75 -21.80 3.06 6.50
C HIS A 75 -22.33 1.74 7.06
N GLN A 76 -21.46 0.90 7.63
CA GLN A 76 -21.83 -0.38 8.26
C GLN A 76 -22.41 -0.18 9.66
N GLU A 77 -21.84 0.73 10.45
CA GLU A 77 -22.34 1.07 11.81
C GLU A 77 -23.78 1.59 11.79
N LYS A 78 -24.20 2.29 10.72
CA LYS A 78 -25.58 2.76 10.57
C LYS A 78 -26.56 1.67 10.13
N LYS A 79 -26.09 0.59 9.51
CA LYS A 79 -26.94 -0.52 9.01
C LYS A 79 -27.10 -1.66 10.02
N HIS A 80 -26.23 -1.74 11.02
CA HIS A 80 -26.34 -2.67 12.14
C HIS A 80 -26.43 -1.91 13.47
N PRO A 81 -27.57 -1.26 13.78
CA PRO A 81 -27.83 -0.84 15.16
C PRO A 81 -27.85 -2.10 16.01
N LEU A 82 -27.01 -2.11 17.04
CA LEU A 82 -26.80 -3.20 18.00
C LEU A 82 -28.07 -4.04 18.21
N GLY A 83 -27.95 -5.35 17.98
CA GLY A 83 -28.88 -6.34 18.51
C GLY A 83 -28.76 -6.35 20.03
N LEU A 84 -29.47 -5.43 20.69
CA LEU A 84 -29.73 -5.40 22.12
C LEU A 84 -31.15 -4.86 22.33
N ASN A 85 -32.12 -5.70 22.02
CA ASN A 85 -33.40 -5.81 22.73
C ASN A 85 -34.18 -7.01 22.20
N ALA A 86 -33.82 -8.19 22.71
CA ALA A 86 -34.73 -9.32 22.80
C ALA A 86 -34.32 -10.14 24.02
N LEU A 87 -34.95 -9.78 25.14
CA LEU A 87 -35.07 -10.49 26.43
C LEU A 87 -33.87 -10.43 27.38
#